data_AF-A0A935ZXA7-F1
#
_entry.id   AF-A0A935ZXA7-F1
#
_cell.length_a   1.000
_cell.length_b   1.000
_cell.length_c   1.000
_cell.angle_alpha   90.00
_cell.angle_beta   90.00
_cell.angle_gamma   90.00
#
_symmetry.space_group_name_H-M   'P 1'
#
loop_
_entity.id
_entity.type
_entity.pdbx_description
1 polymer ?
#
loop_
_entity_poly.entity_id
_entity_poly.type
_entity_poly.pdbx_seq_one_letter_code
_entity_poly.pdbx_strand_id
1 'polypeptide(L)'
;MTEYKNKIYTLGEEPKIGDLEVFGKFQSDIDEMIFFLQQFSNLISDNGHIISFISDEVYLELNTILIDSSANTLKSIKYCCSIGCFSDANTLVRKIRDDLLLYIYLLEIINSREVFDINSSNNISSENTQIEIERLVEGLNSTRVNKKIRDDDKILIAWCTNTINELPKNLQRKLGFADYMNRIKQNTLVSNIIETYALNSYWNKLSLQLNNYVHNNGKEYTKRNIVKIGPNVKSLLEEISKNVSLVSSFFIVLIIMIDPRLISSSDLIDYLDSGQEPPDNCQYWVAPFIQEFIDIKIVKLHPEIKQYLIDKNIHGMEIK
;
A
#
# COMPACT_ATOMS: atom_id res chain seq x y z
N MET A 1 -29.96 -41.30 -45.97
CA MET A 1 -28.89 -40.35 -45.64
C MET A 1 -29.48 -38.96 -45.76
N THR A 2 -29.89 -38.38 -44.64
CA THR A 2 -30.53 -37.06 -44.59
C THR A 2 -29.47 -36.08 -44.13
N GLU A 3 -29.03 -35.18 -45.01
CA GLU A 3 -28.07 -34.12 -44.69
C GLU A 3 -28.67 -33.15 -43.68
N TYR A 4 -28.18 -33.20 -42.44
CA TYR A 4 -28.36 -32.12 -41.49
C TYR A 4 -27.42 -30.97 -41.88
N LYS A 5 -27.96 -29.96 -42.55
CA LYS A 5 -27.29 -28.66 -42.72
C LYS A 5 -27.19 -27.99 -41.35
N ASN A 6 -26.01 -28.04 -40.74
CA ASN A 6 -25.63 -27.19 -39.61
C ASN A 6 -25.71 -25.72 -40.05
N LYS A 7 -26.81 -25.05 -39.71
CA LYS A 7 -26.82 -23.58 -39.60
C LYS A 7 -26.02 -23.23 -38.35
N ILE A 8 -24.75 -22.88 -38.55
CA ILE A 8 -23.98 -22.15 -37.54
C ILE A 8 -24.65 -20.78 -37.46
N TYR A 9 -25.48 -20.59 -36.43
CA TYR A 9 -25.89 -19.25 -36.03
C TYR A 9 -24.62 -18.57 -35.50
N THR A 10 -24.07 -17.64 -36.25
CA THR A 10 -23.16 -16.64 -35.70
C THR A 10 -24.00 -15.82 -34.71
N LEU A 11 -23.99 -16.22 -33.43
CA LEU A 11 -24.34 -15.32 -32.34
C LEU A 11 -23.49 -14.08 -32.56
N GLY A 12 -24.13 -12.94 -32.87
CA GLY A 12 -23.43 -11.66 -32.74
C GLY A 12 -22.82 -11.62 -31.35
N GLU A 13 -21.57 -11.16 -31.21
CA GLU A 13 -20.91 -11.10 -29.92
C GLU A 13 -21.85 -10.37 -28.94
N GLU A 14 -22.33 -11.09 -27.92
CA GLU A 14 -23.11 -10.44 -26.86
C GLU A 14 -22.22 -9.33 -26.29
N PRO A 15 -22.74 -8.10 -26.13
CA PRO A 15 -21.95 -7.00 -25.60
C PRO A 15 -21.31 -7.42 -24.27
N LYS A 16 -20.06 -7.03 -24.05
CA LYS A 16 -19.35 -7.33 -22.80
C LYS A 16 -19.61 -6.22 -21.80
N ILE A 17 -19.45 -6.51 -20.51
CA ILE A 17 -19.53 -5.48 -19.47
C ILE A 17 -18.50 -4.38 -19.72
N GLY A 18 -17.33 -4.74 -20.26
CA GLY A 18 -16.29 -3.80 -20.68
C GLY A 18 -16.72 -2.74 -21.68
N ASP A 19 -17.78 -2.99 -22.46
CA ASP A 19 -18.26 -2.08 -23.50
C ASP A 19 -19.30 -1.07 -22.98
N LEU A 20 -19.66 -1.16 -21.70
CA LEU A 20 -20.68 -0.31 -21.09
C LEU A 20 -20.11 1.05 -20.66
N GLU A 21 -20.89 2.12 -20.81
CA GLU A 21 -20.53 3.45 -20.31
C GLU A 21 -20.23 3.46 -18.80
N VAL A 22 -21.04 2.73 -18.01
CA VAL A 22 -20.81 2.57 -16.56
C VAL A 22 -19.48 1.88 -16.24
N PHE A 23 -19.00 1.02 -17.13
CA PHE A 23 -17.68 0.42 -17.01
C PHE A 23 -16.57 1.43 -17.34
N GLY A 24 -16.79 2.33 -18.31
CA GLY A 24 -15.85 3.43 -18.60
C GLY A 24 -15.55 4.29 -17.38
N LYS A 25 -16.58 4.64 -16.59
CA LYS A 25 -16.39 5.37 -15.33
C LYS A 25 -15.57 4.55 -14.31
N PHE A 26 -15.95 3.29 -14.09
CA PHE A 26 -15.22 2.38 -13.21
C PHE A 26 -13.75 2.23 -13.63
N GLN A 27 -13.50 2.08 -14.93
CA GLN A 27 -12.16 1.98 -15.48
C GLN A 27 -11.34 3.22 -15.15
N SER A 28 -11.90 4.43 -15.31
CA SER A 28 -11.22 5.68 -14.91
C SER A 28 -10.86 5.67 -13.43
N ASP A 29 -11.80 5.30 -12.54
CA ASP A 29 -11.56 5.25 -11.09
C ASP A 29 -10.42 4.27 -10.73
N ILE A 30 -10.35 3.11 -11.42
CA ILE A 30 -9.31 2.11 -11.18
C ILE A 30 -7.97 2.54 -11.79
N ASP A 31 -7.98 3.17 -12.97
CA ASP A 31 -6.77 3.66 -13.63
C ASP A 31 -6.13 4.82 -12.85
N GLU A 32 -6.94 5.72 -12.27
CA GLU A 32 -6.47 6.72 -11.29
C GLU A 32 -5.74 6.06 -10.11
N MET A 33 -6.31 4.98 -9.56
CA MET A 33 -5.71 4.29 -8.42
C MET A 33 -4.43 3.53 -8.80
N ILE A 34 -4.39 2.93 -9.99
CA ILE A 34 -3.17 2.31 -10.55
C ILE A 34 -2.07 3.36 -10.65
N PHE A 35 -2.38 4.49 -11.28
CA PHE A 35 -1.45 5.59 -11.46
C PHE A 35 -0.96 6.11 -10.10
N PHE A 36 -1.87 6.32 -9.15
CA PHE A 36 -1.53 6.75 -7.79
C PHE A 36 -0.53 5.80 -7.10
N LEU A 37 -0.79 4.49 -7.10
CA LEU A 37 0.12 3.53 -6.45
C LEU A 37 1.49 3.47 -7.14
N GLN A 38 1.53 3.60 -8.47
CA GLN A 38 2.79 3.64 -9.22
C GLN A 38 3.58 4.92 -8.92
N GLN A 39 2.90 6.08 -8.90
CA GLN A 39 3.54 7.35 -8.53
C GLN A 39 4.04 7.32 -7.08
N PHE A 40 3.29 6.70 -6.17
CA PHE A 40 3.71 6.57 -4.78
C PHE A 40 4.92 5.64 -4.61
N SER A 41 4.97 4.54 -5.37
CA SER A 41 6.14 3.65 -5.42
C SER A 41 7.39 4.39 -5.92
N ASN A 42 7.25 5.16 -7.00
CA ASN A 42 8.34 6.00 -7.51
C ASN A 42 8.76 7.06 -6.49
N LEU A 43 7.79 7.76 -5.87
CA LEU A 43 8.06 8.79 -4.87
C LEU A 43 8.93 8.28 -3.72
N ILE A 44 8.64 7.09 -3.18
CA ILE A 44 9.46 6.48 -2.12
C ILE A 44 10.90 6.23 -2.59
N SER A 45 11.09 5.92 -3.87
CA SER A 45 12.41 5.72 -4.46
C SER A 45 13.14 7.04 -4.70
N ASP A 46 12.40 8.07 -5.09
CA ASP A 46 12.93 9.34 -5.61
C ASP A 46 13.07 10.42 -4.52
N ASN A 47 12.37 10.29 -3.38
CA ASN A 47 12.40 11.29 -2.30
C ASN A 47 13.62 11.16 -1.36
N GLY A 48 14.53 10.23 -1.66
CA GLY A 48 15.79 10.03 -0.92
C GLY A 48 15.64 9.36 0.45
N HIS A 49 14.44 8.91 0.84
CA HIS A 49 14.22 8.21 2.10
C HIS A 49 14.36 6.69 1.95
N ILE A 50 15.58 6.20 2.15
CA ILE A 50 15.86 4.75 2.14
C ILE A 50 15.36 4.09 3.44
N ILE A 51 14.50 3.09 3.31
CA ILE A 51 13.99 2.28 4.44
C ILE A 51 14.88 1.04 4.59
N SER A 52 15.97 1.17 5.34
CA SER A 52 16.94 0.09 5.52
C SER A 52 17.12 -0.34 6.98
N PHE A 53 17.60 -1.56 7.17
CA PHE A 53 17.89 -2.11 8.48
C PHE A 53 19.02 -3.12 8.44
N ILE A 54 19.75 -3.22 9.56
CA ILE A 54 20.75 -4.26 9.80
C ILE A 54 20.18 -5.26 10.80
N SER A 55 20.27 -6.54 10.45
CA SER A 55 19.88 -7.63 11.33
C SER A 55 20.75 -8.85 11.05
N ASP A 56 21.33 -9.43 12.10
CA ASP A 56 22.19 -10.62 11.99
C ASP A 56 23.33 -10.46 10.96
N GLU A 57 24.03 -9.31 11.03
CA GLU A 57 25.12 -8.94 10.12
C GLU A 57 24.73 -8.75 8.64
N VAL A 58 23.43 -8.80 8.32
CA VAL A 58 22.91 -8.54 6.97
C VAL A 58 22.28 -7.15 6.90
N TYR A 59 22.68 -6.38 5.90
CA TYR A 59 22.00 -5.15 5.48
C TYR A 59 20.86 -5.49 4.53
N LEU A 60 19.65 -5.01 4.84
CA LEU A 60 18.45 -5.21 4.04
C LEU A 60 17.69 -3.90 3.87
N GLU A 61 16.90 -3.83 2.80
CA GLU A 61 16.07 -2.69 2.45
C GLU A 61 14.63 -3.13 2.21
N LEU A 62 13.67 -2.34 2.70
CA LEU A 62 12.26 -2.50 2.36
C LEU A 62 11.96 -1.68 1.11
N ASN A 63 11.93 -2.37 -0.03
CA ASN A 63 11.51 -1.79 -1.30
C ASN A 63 9.98 -1.75 -1.45
N THR A 64 9.51 -1.19 -2.56
CA THR A 64 8.09 -0.93 -2.86
C THR A 64 7.39 -2.06 -3.63
N ILE A 65 7.97 -3.27 -3.70
CA ILE A 65 7.44 -4.38 -4.53
C ILE A 65 5.98 -4.75 -4.24
N LEU A 66 5.54 -4.61 -2.98
CA LEU A 66 4.15 -4.86 -2.57
C LEU A 66 3.18 -3.79 -3.11
N ILE A 67 3.64 -2.55 -3.25
CA ILE A 67 2.88 -1.43 -3.82
C ILE A 67 2.76 -1.62 -5.33
N ASP A 68 3.85 -1.97 -6.02
CA ASP A 68 3.85 -2.25 -7.46
C ASP A 68 3.00 -3.48 -7.81
N SER A 69 3.11 -4.54 -7.00
CA SER A 69 2.26 -5.74 -7.09
C SER A 69 0.77 -5.38 -6.93
N SER A 70 0.46 -4.46 -6.02
CA SER A 70 -0.91 -3.97 -5.81
C SER A 70 -1.44 -3.20 -7.02
N ALA A 71 -0.62 -2.33 -7.63
CA ALA A 71 -0.96 -1.63 -8.87
C ALA A 71 -1.23 -2.60 -10.04
N ASN A 72 -0.42 -3.66 -10.17
CA ASN A 72 -0.69 -4.70 -11.17
C ASN A 72 -1.93 -5.54 -10.84
N THR A 73 -2.22 -5.78 -9.56
CA THR A 73 -3.43 -6.49 -9.12
C THR A 73 -4.70 -5.70 -9.48
N LEU A 74 -4.66 -4.36 -9.45
CA LEU A 74 -5.76 -3.51 -9.93
C LEU A 74 -6.04 -3.68 -11.42
N LYS A 75 -5.01 -3.90 -12.26
CA LYS A 75 -5.20 -4.23 -13.69
C LYS A 75 -5.97 -5.54 -13.86
N SER A 76 -5.65 -6.53 -13.03
CA SER A 76 -6.38 -7.81 -12.99
C SER A 76 -7.82 -7.63 -12.51
N ILE A 77 -8.07 -6.81 -11.49
CA ILE A 77 -9.43 -6.45 -11.04
C ILE A 77 -10.23 -5.83 -12.18
N LYS A 78 -9.64 -4.87 -12.90
CA LYS A 78 -10.28 -4.23 -14.06
C LYS A 78 -10.69 -5.25 -15.11
N TYR A 79 -9.79 -6.19 -15.42
CA TYR A 79 -10.08 -7.27 -16.37
C TYR A 79 -11.18 -8.21 -15.88
N CYS A 80 -11.13 -8.67 -14.62
CA CYS A 80 -12.18 -9.51 -14.04
C CYS A 80 -13.56 -8.84 -14.14
N CYS A 81 -13.65 -7.53 -13.85
CA CYS A 81 -14.88 -6.77 -13.96
C CYS A 81 -15.39 -6.64 -15.40
N SER A 82 -14.51 -6.49 -16.39
CA SER A 82 -14.92 -6.32 -17.80
C SER A 82 -15.59 -7.56 -18.40
N ILE A 83 -15.29 -8.74 -17.84
CA ILE A 83 -15.85 -10.03 -18.25
C ILE A 83 -16.91 -10.59 -17.27
N GLY A 84 -17.28 -9.84 -16.22
CA GLY A 84 -18.33 -10.25 -15.28
C GLY A 84 -17.91 -11.18 -14.13
N CYS A 85 -16.60 -11.31 -13.89
CA CYS A 85 -16.02 -12.11 -12.80
C CYS A 85 -15.84 -11.26 -11.51
N PHE A 86 -16.94 -10.76 -10.94
CA PHE A 86 -16.89 -9.87 -9.76
C PHE A 86 -16.46 -10.57 -8.47
N SER A 87 -16.65 -11.89 -8.37
CA SER A 87 -16.16 -12.65 -7.22
C SER A 87 -14.63 -12.71 -7.19
N ASP A 88 -14.03 -12.97 -8.35
CA ASP A 88 -12.57 -12.97 -8.51
C ASP A 88 -12.01 -11.57 -8.28
N ALA A 89 -12.65 -10.54 -8.81
CA ALA A 89 -12.28 -9.16 -8.57
C ALA A 89 -12.25 -8.81 -7.06
N ASN A 90 -13.27 -9.20 -6.28
CA ASN A 90 -13.26 -8.98 -4.83
C ASN A 90 -12.20 -9.82 -4.10
N THR A 91 -11.91 -11.03 -4.57
CA THR A 91 -10.79 -11.83 -4.05
C THR A 91 -9.46 -11.10 -4.25
N LEU A 92 -9.28 -10.45 -5.40
CA LEU A 92 -8.11 -9.62 -5.69
C LEU A 92 -8.08 -8.32 -4.87
N VAL A 93 -9.23 -7.71 -4.55
CA VAL A 93 -9.28 -6.59 -3.60
C VAL A 93 -8.76 -7.03 -2.22
N ARG A 94 -9.08 -8.24 -1.77
CA ARG A 94 -8.51 -8.83 -0.54
C ARG A 94 -6.99 -9.01 -0.64
N LYS A 95 -6.49 -9.42 -1.80
CA LYS A 95 -5.04 -9.51 -2.04
C LYS A 95 -4.37 -8.15 -1.90
N ILE A 96 -4.88 -7.10 -2.58
CA ILE A 96 -4.33 -5.73 -2.47
C ILE A 96 -4.30 -5.27 -1.01
N ARG A 97 -5.40 -5.49 -0.30
CA ARG A 97 -5.52 -5.17 1.12
C ARG A 97 -4.42 -5.83 1.94
N ASP A 98 -4.19 -7.12 1.73
CA ASP A 98 -3.21 -7.90 2.47
C ASP A 98 -1.76 -7.53 2.07
N ASP A 99 -1.51 -7.25 0.79
CA ASP A 99 -0.19 -6.79 0.29
C ASP A 99 0.18 -5.41 0.88
N LEU A 100 -0.75 -4.44 0.83
CA LEU A 100 -0.52 -3.11 1.37
C LEU A 100 -0.39 -3.13 2.90
N LEU A 101 -1.17 -3.94 3.62
CA LEU A 101 -0.99 -4.09 5.06
C LEU A 101 0.28 -4.85 5.45
N LEU A 102 0.72 -5.79 4.62
CA LEU A 102 2.03 -6.43 4.82
C LEU A 102 3.15 -5.40 4.69
N TYR A 103 3.08 -4.48 3.72
CA TYR A 103 4.05 -3.39 3.62
C TYR A 103 4.08 -2.55 4.91
N ILE A 104 2.91 -2.14 5.41
CA ILE A 104 2.81 -1.40 6.67
C ILE A 104 3.35 -2.19 7.86
N TYR A 105 3.04 -3.49 7.94
CA TYR A 105 3.53 -4.37 8.99
C TYR A 105 5.07 -4.43 9.01
N LEU A 106 5.70 -4.60 7.85
CA LEU A 106 7.16 -4.62 7.73
C LEU A 106 7.76 -3.26 8.07
N LEU A 107 7.17 -2.17 7.58
CA LEU A 107 7.58 -0.80 7.89
C LEU A 107 7.53 -0.51 9.40
N GLU A 108 6.46 -0.90 10.08
CA GLU A 108 6.32 -0.73 11.53
C GLU A 108 7.33 -1.57 12.32
N ILE A 109 7.67 -2.79 11.85
CA ILE A 109 8.76 -3.57 12.46
C ILE A 109 10.08 -2.80 12.35
N ILE A 110 10.40 -2.30 11.17
CA ILE A 110 11.64 -1.56 10.90
C ILE A 110 11.69 -0.28 11.74
N ASN A 111 10.62 0.52 11.76
CA ASN A 111 10.58 1.80 12.47
C ASN A 111 10.54 1.64 14.00
N SER A 112 10.15 0.47 14.52
CA SER A 112 10.23 0.17 15.95
C SER A 112 11.64 -0.13 16.47
N ARG A 113 12.63 -0.24 15.58
CA ARG A 113 14.03 -0.52 15.90
C ARG A 113 14.78 0.75 16.27
N GLU A 114 15.95 0.59 16.88
CA GLU A 114 16.82 1.73 17.20
C GLU A 114 17.43 2.32 15.92
N VAL A 115 17.66 3.63 15.89
CA VAL A 115 18.45 4.28 14.85
C VAL A 115 19.88 3.78 14.94
N PHE A 116 20.51 3.49 13.80
CA PHE A 116 21.94 3.22 13.77
C PHE A 116 22.71 4.51 14.12
N ASP A 117 23.44 4.49 15.23
CA ASP A 117 24.28 5.61 15.64
C ASP A 117 25.73 5.36 15.21
N ILE A 118 26.14 5.98 14.10
CA ILE A 118 27.52 5.94 13.61
C ILE A 118 28.50 6.50 14.64
N ASN A 119 28.10 7.50 15.43
CA ASN A 119 28.99 8.19 16.36
C ASN A 119 29.38 7.31 17.56
N SER A 120 28.74 6.15 17.72
CA SER A 120 29.21 5.10 18.64
C SER A 120 30.50 4.40 18.18
N SER A 121 30.91 4.61 16.93
CA SER A 121 32.15 4.08 16.33
C SER A 121 33.15 5.23 16.08
N ASN A 122 34.09 5.44 17.02
CA ASN A 122 35.06 6.53 16.95
C ASN A 122 36.01 6.47 15.73
N ASN A 123 36.41 7.68 15.30
CA ASN A 123 37.54 8.07 14.45
C ASN A 123 37.42 7.91 12.93
N ILE A 124 36.82 8.89 12.24
CA ILE A 124 37.20 9.21 10.86
C ILE A 124 37.27 10.74 10.70
N SER A 125 38.48 11.26 10.52
CA SER A 125 38.77 12.67 10.27
C SER A 125 39.52 12.83 8.94
N SER A 126 38.89 13.46 7.94
CA SER A 126 39.61 14.17 6.87
C SER A 126 38.70 15.15 6.11
N GLU A 127 39.15 16.39 5.96
CA GLU A 127 38.38 17.59 5.57
C GLU A 127 37.93 17.68 4.09
N ASN A 128 38.25 16.69 3.24
CA ASN A 128 37.79 16.68 1.83
C ASN A 128 36.69 15.65 1.53
N THR A 129 36.20 14.97 2.55
CA THR A 129 35.24 13.86 2.44
C THR A 129 33.90 14.21 3.09
N GLN A 130 33.67 15.47 3.44
CA GLN A 130 32.62 15.84 4.38
C GLN A 130 31.21 15.75 3.78
N ILE A 131 31.00 16.13 2.51
CA ILE A 131 29.69 16.04 1.84
C ILE A 131 29.33 14.58 1.52
N GLU A 132 30.30 13.78 1.07
CA GLU A 132 30.07 12.34 0.81
C GLU A 132 29.89 11.56 2.11
N ILE A 133 30.64 11.89 3.18
CA ILE A 133 30.44 11.34 4.51
C ILE A 133 29.11 11.81 5.08
N GLU A 134 28.69 13.07 4.91
CA GLU A 134 27.38 13.54 5.37
C GLU A 134 26.25 12.82 4.64
N ARG A 135 26.32 12.63 3.32
CA ARG A 135 25.36 11.79 2.57
C ARG A 135 25.38 10.32 3.01
N LEU A 136 26.57 9.75 3.24
CA LEU A 136 26.72 8.40 3.75
C LEU A 136 26.18 8.26 5.19
N VAL A 137 26.43 9.26 6.03
CA VAL A 137 25.98 9.35 7.43
C VAL A 137 24.48 9.58 7.47
N GLU A 138 23.89 10.39 6.60
CA GLU A 138 22.45 10.58 6.46
C GLU A 138 21.76 9.30 5.96
N GLY A 139 22.32 8.65 4.93
CA GLY A 139 21.85 7.34 4.46
C GLY A 139 22.00 6.20 5.48
N LEU A 140 22.96 6.32 6.41
CA LEU A 140 23.14 5.39 7.52
C LEU A 140 22.33 5.78 8.76
N ASN A 141 22.00 7.06 8.95
CA ASN A 141 21.10 7.53 10.00
C ASN A 141 19.64 7.12 9.73
N SER A 142 19.28 6.80 8.47
CA SER A 142 18.00 6.15 8.18
C SER A 142 18.03 4.63 8.49
N THR A 143 19.23 4.04 8.59
CA THR A 143 19.39 2.60 8.85
C THR A 143 18.97 2.27 10.28
N ARG A 144 18.23 1.18 10.43
CA ARG A 144 17.70 0.72 11.72
C ARG A 144 18.38 -0.54 12.22
N VAL A 145 18.68 -0.64 13.51
CA VAL A 145 19.38 -1.81 14.11
C VAL A 145 18.66 -2.31 15.36
N ASN A 146 18.74 -3.63 15.58
CA ASN A 146 18.25 -4.25 16.80
C ASN A 146 19.38 -4.89 17.60
N LYS A 147 19.39 -4.62 18.91
CA LYS A 147 20.25 -5.30 19.89
C LYS A 147 19.76 -6.72 20.23
N LYS A 148 18.48 -7.02 19.99
CA LYS A 148 17.85 -8.33 20.26
C LYS A 148 16.86 -8.70 19.17
N ILE A 149 17.09 -9.84 18.52
CA ILE A 149 16.22 -10.39 17.48
C ILE A 149 14.93 -10.95 18.12
N ARG A 150 13.79 -10.35 17.78
CA ARG A 150 12.43 -10.83 18.14
C ARG A 150 11.87 -11.75 17.06
N ASP A 151 10.74 -12.39 17.33
CA ASP A 151 10.03 -13.22 16.34
C ASP A 151 9.66 -12.44 15.08
N ASP A 152 9.21 -11.18 15.24
CA ASP A 152 8.86 -10.29 14.14
C ASP A 152 10.08 -9.99 13.25
N ASP A 153 11.28 -9.87 13.85
CA ASP A 153 12.52 -9.65 13.11
C ASP A 153 12.91 -10.86 12.27
N LYS A 154 12.71 -12.07 12.81
CA LYS A 154 12.95 -13.31 12.05
C LYS A 154 12.02 -13.41 10.86
N ILE A 155 10.75 -13.01 11.03
CA ILE A 155 9.77 -12.99 9.95
C ILE A 155 10.15 -11.96 8.89
N LEU A 156 10.54 -10.75 9.29
CA LEU A 156 10.99 -9.69 8.39
C LEU A 156 12.19 -10.16 7.53
N ILE A 157 13.25 -10.68 8.16
CA ILE A 157 14.44 -11.18 7.43
C ILE A 157 14.08 -12.32 6.49
N ALA A 158 13.29 -13.28 6.98
CA ALA A 158 12.92 -14.44 6.18
C ALA A 158 11.98 -14.08 5.02
N TRP A 159 11.16 -13.03 5.17
CA TRP A 159 10.37 -12.48 4.07
C TRP A 159 11.28 -11.82 3.02
N CYS A 160 12.21 -10.95 3.44
CA CYS A 160 13.17 -10.29 2.54
C CYS A 160 14.08 -11.29 1.79
N THR A 161 14.45 -12.40 2.43
CA THR A 161 15.38 -13.40 1.88
C THR A 161 14.71 -14.63 1.26
N ASN A 162 13.37 -14.65 1.17
CA ASN A 162 12.58 -15.78 0.66
C ASN A 162 12.75 -17.11 1.43
N THR A 163 13.03 -17.04 2.73
CA THR A 163 13.27 -18.20 3.62
C THR A 163 12.15 -18.43 4.65
N ILE A 164 10.96 -17.83 4.49
CA ILE A 164 9.81 -18.00 5.42
C ILE A 164 9.51 -19.49 5.71
N ASN A 165 9.62 -20.36 4.70
CA ASN A 165 9.33 -21.79 4.84
C ASN A 165 10.32 -22.53 5.76
N GLU A 166 11.48 -21.93 6.06
CA GLU A 166 12.51 -22.46 6.96
C GLU A 166 12.22 -22.12 8.43
N LEU A 167 11.33 -21.15 8.69
CA LEU A 167 10.94 -20.78 10.06
C LEU A 167 10.05 -21.84 10.71
N PRO A 168 10.00 -21.91 12.06
CA PRO A 168 9.00 -22.70 12.77
C PRO A 168 7.56 -22.38 12.33
N LYS A 169 6.69 -23.39 12.25
CA LYS A 169 5.30 -23.25 11.75
C LYS A 169 4.47 -22.18 12.47
N ASN A 170 4.74 -21.93 13.76
CA ASN A 170 4.06 -20.87 14.51
C ASN A 170 4.43 -19.46 14.02
N LEU A 171 5.64 -19.26 13.49
CA LEU A 171 6.07 -17.99 12.90
C LEU A 171 5.57 -17.83 11.47
N GLN A 172 5.57 -18.91 10.67
CA GLN A 172 5.00 -18.89 9.31
C GLN A 172 3.54 -18.40 9.30
N ARG A 173 2.77 -18.76 10.34
CA ARG A 173 1.36 -18.40 10.48
C ARG A 173 1.11 -16.94 10.87
N LYS A 174 2.14 -16.16 11.22
CA LYS A 174 2.03 -14.75 11.58
C LYS A 174 1.99 -13.81 10.37
N LEU A 175 2.07 -14.33 9.14
CA LEU A 175 1.86 -13.55 7.92
C LEU A 175 0.39 -13.54 7.52
N GLY A 176 -0.42 -12.91 8.36
CA GLY A 176 -1.86 -12.84 8.18
C GLY A 176 -2.43 -11.50 8.61
N PHE A 177 -3.57 -11.16 8.05
CA PHE A 177 -4.28 -9.92 8.32
C PHE A 177 -4.41 -9.60 9.84
N ALA A 178 -4.78 -10.59 10.65
CA ALA A 178 -4.95 -10.39 12.09
C ALA A 178 -3.62 -10.03 12.77
N ASP A 179 -2.53 -10.68 12.40
CA ASP A 179 -1.20 -10.43 12.92
C ASP A 179 -0.68 -9.06 12.51
N TYR A 180 -0.90 -8.66 11.24
CA TYR A 180 -0.57 -7.32 10.75
C TYR A 180 -1.24 -6.25 11.61
N MET A 181 -2.56 -6.34 11.78
CA MET A 181 -3.31 -5.36 12.57
C MET A 181 -2.94 -5.38 14.05
N ASN A 182 -2.69 -6.56 14.63
CA ASN A 182 -2.27 -6.67 16.03
C ASN A 182 -0.93 -5.98 16.27
N ARG A 183 0.01 -6.08 15.32
CA ARG A 183 1.28 -5.37 15.39
C ARG A 183 1.12 -3.87 15.16
N ILE A 184 0.45 -3.48 14.07
CA ILE A 184 0.26 -2.08 13.67
C ILE A 184 -0.42 -1.27 14.78
N LYS A 185 -1.39 -1.85 15.50
CA LYS A 185 -2.08 -1.19 16.61
C LYS A 185 -1.25 -1.03 17.88
N GLN A 186 -0.06 -1.63 17.97
CA GLN A 186 0.87 -1.35 19.08
C GLN A 186 1.47 0.05 18.96
N ASN A 187 1.49 0.63 17.76
CA ASN A 187 1.84 2.02 17.54
C ASN A 187 0.71 2.92 18.08
N THR A 188 1.02 3.74 19.08
CA THR A 188 0.04 4.55 19.81
C THR A 188 -0.63 5.59 18.91
N LEU A 189 0.09 6.16 17.94
CA LEU A 189 -0.45 7.12 16.98
C LEU A 189 -1.48 6.46 16.07
N VAL A 190 -1.16 5.24 15.61
CA VAL A 190 -2.07 4.45 14.78
C VAL A 190 -3.29 4.00 15.58
N SER A 191 -3.12 3.54 16.83
CA SER A 191 -4.27 3.17 17.69
C SER A 191 -5.19 4.37 17.91
N ASN A 192 -4.61 5.54 18.20
CA ASN A 192 -5.36 6.75 18.48
C ASN A 192 -6.22 7.19 17.28
N ILE A 193 -5.67 7.24 16.06
CA ILE A 193 -6.47 7.63 14.88
C ILE A 193 -7.56 6.61 14.55
N ILE A 194 -7.27 5.31 14.71
CA ILE A 194 -8.22 4.23 14.47
C ILE A 194 -9.39 4.30 15.44
N GLU A 195 -9.12 4.59 16.72
CA GLU A 195 -10.14 4.74 17.76
C GLU A 195 -10.93 6.03 17.60
N THR A 196 -10.25 7.16 17.41
CA THR A 196 -10.86 8.50 17.29
C THR A 196 -11.92 8.55 16.18
N TYR A 197 -11.63 7.95 15.02
CA TYR A 197 -12.54 7.96 13.87
C TYR A 197 -13.24 6.62 13.62
N ALA A 198 -13.22 5.72 14.61
CA ALA A 198 -13.85 4.41 14.55
C ALA A 198 -13.53 3.60 13.27
N LEU A 199 -12.30 3.73 12.75
CA LEU A 199 -11.86 3.12 11.48
C LEU A 199 -11.93 1.59 11.51
N ASN A 200 -11.84 1.00 12.71
CA ASN A 200 -12.09 -0.42 12.95
C ASN A 200 -13.42 -0.90 12.37
N SER A 201 -14.48 -0.09 12.44
CA SER A 201 -15.81 -0.48 11.99
C SER A 201 -15.87 -0.66 10.47
N TYR A 202 -15.35 0.32 9.72
CA TYR A 202 -15.21 0.26 8.26
C TYR A 202 -14.40 -0.96 7.84
N TRP A 203 -13.29 -1.17 8.53
CA TRP A 203 -12.35 -2.21 8.17
C TRP A 203 -12.86 -3.62 8.51
N ASN A 204 -13.53 -3.81 9.63
CA ASN A 204 -14.14 -5.08 10.00
C ASN A 204 -15.25 -5.46 9.02
N LYS A 205 -16.07 -4.48 8.60
CA LYS A 205 -17.11 -4.69 7.58
C LYS A 205 -16.51 -5.10 6.25
N LEU A 206 -15.49 -4.38 5.78
CA LEU A 206 -14.77 -4.72 4.55
C LEU A 206 -14.17 -6.13 4.64
N SER A 207 -13.53 -6.46 5.76
CA SER A 207 -12.90 -7.76 5.96
C SER A 207 -13.89 -8.92 5.92
N LEU A 208 -15.06 -8.75 6.53
CA LEU A 208 -16.15 -9.73 6.45
C LEU A 208 -16.63 -9.91 5.00
N GLN A 209 -16.87 -8.81 4.29
CA GLN A 209 -17.31 -8.83 2.89
C GLN A 209 -16.30 -9.58 2.00
N LEU A 210 -15.03 -9.22 2.07
CA LEU A 210 -13.98 -9.82 1.25
C LEU A 210 -13.76 -11.31 1.58
N ASN A 211 -13.84 -11.69 2.86
CA ASN A 211 -13.76 -13.10 3.25
C ASN A 211 -14.93 -13.92 2.70
N ASN A 212 -16.13 -13.34 2.58
CA ASN A 212 -17.27 -14.06 2.00
C ASN A 212 -17.06 -14.40 0.52
N TYR A 213 -16.38 -13.54 -0.25
CA TYR A 213 -16.01 -13.84 -1.63
C TYR A 213 -14.96 -14.94 -1.72
N VAL A 214 -13.90 -14.87 -0.91
CA VAL A 214 -12.83 -15.88 -0.92
C VAL A 214 -13.32 -17.27 -0.51
N HIS A 215 -14.18 -17.35 0.49
CA HIS A 215 -14.69 -18.62 1.00
C HIS A 215 -15.99 -19.07 0.33
N ASN A 216 -16.54 -18.30 -0.62
CA ASN A 216 -17.85 -18.54 -1.20
C ASN A 216 -18.93 -18.77 -0.12
N ASN A 217 -19.03 -17.86 0.87
CA ASN A 217 -19.95 -17.96 2.02
C ASN A 217 -21.41 -17.70 1.62
N GLY A 218 -21.91 -18.46 0.65
CA GLY A 218 -23.24 -18.35 0.07
C GLY A 218 -23.21 -18.40 -1.45
N LYS A 219 -24.27 -18.98 -2.04
CA LYS A 219 -24.40 -19.13 -3.50
C LYS A 219 -24.31 -17.79 -4.23
N GLU A 220 -24.75 -16.70 -3.61
CA GLU A 220 -24.69 -15.35 -4.21
C GLU A 220 -23.25 -14.90 -4.47
N TYR A 221 -22.28 -15.24 -3.61
CA TYR A 221 -20.87 -14.89 -3.83
C TYR A 221 -20.30 -15.65 -5.03
N THR A 222 -20.64 -16.93 -5.19
CA THR A 222 -20.26 -17.70 -6.37
C THR A 222 -20.95 -17.22 -7.65
N LYS A 223 -22.24 -16.88 -7.59
CA LYS A 223 -22.99 -16.35 -8.74
C LYS A 223 -22.41 -15.03 -9.27
N ARG A 224 -21.76 -14.24 -8.41
CA ARG A 224 -21.07 -13.01 -8.82
C ARG A 224 -19.87 -13.27 -9.74
N ASN A 225 -19.50 -14.51 -10.03
CA ASN A 225 -18.49 -14.83 -11.05
C ASN A 225 -19.03 -15.12 -12.45
N ILE A 226 -20.36 -15.15 -12.62
CA ILE A 226 -21.04 -15.42 -13.88
C ILE A 226 -22.06 -14.31 -14.21
N VAL A 227 -21.73 -13.07 -13.85
CA VAL A 227 -22.63 -11.92 -14.02
C VAL A 227 -22.74 -11.55 -15.49
N LYS A 228 -23.97 -11.47 -15.99
CA LYS A 228 -24.30 -10.93 -17.31
C LYS A 228 -24.67 -9.45 -17.23
N ILE A 229 -24.69 -8.77 -18.37
CA ILE A 229 -25.20 -7.39 -18.46
C ILE A 229 -26.61 -7.32 -17.87
N GLY A 230 -26.80 -6.37 -16.96
CA GLY A 230 -28.05 -6.19 -16.25
C GLY A 230 -27.97 -5.05 -15.23
N PRO A 231 -29.08 -4.75 -14.53
CA PRO A 231 -29.18 -3.59 -13.65
C PRO A 231 -28.20 -3.60 -12.47
N ASN A 232 -27.71 -4.78 -12.07
CA ASN A 232 -26.80 -4.93 -10.94
C ASN A 232 -25.34 -4.64 -11.28
N VAL A 233 -24.96 -4.51 -12.56
CA VAL A 233 -23.56 -4.31 -12.96
C VAL A 233 -23.01 -3.00 -12.38
N LYS A 234 -23.80 -1.93 -12.46
CA LYS A 234 -23.40 -0.60 -11.94
C LYS A 234 -23.07 -0.66 -10.45
N SER A 235 -23.93 -1.26 -9.63
CA SER A 235 -23.72 -1.33 -8.18
C SER A 235 -22.54 -2.21 -7.80
N LEU A 236 -22.28 -3.28 -8.56
CA LEU A 236 -21.12 -4.14 -8.34
C LEU A 236 -19.80 -3.42 -8.68
N LEU A 237 -19.77 -2.66 -9.77
CA LEU A 237 -18.61 -1.84 -10.14
C LEU A 237 -18.35 -0.75 -9.08
N GLU A 238 -19.41 -0.04 -8.65
CA GLU A 238 -19.33 0.99 -7.61
C GLU A 238 -18.85 0.41 -6.25
N GLU A 239 -19.30 -0.81 -5.89
CA GLU A 239 -18.83 -1.51 -4.68
C GLU A 239 -17.32 -1.80 -4.74
N ILE A 240 -16.81 -2.26 -5.88
CA ILE A 240 -15.39 -2.55 -6.05
C ILE A 240 -14.56 -1.27 -6.04
N SER A 241 -14.94 -0.23 -6.80
CA SER A 241 -14.25 1.08 -6.77
C SER A 241 -14.19 1.63 -5.35
N LYS A 242 -15.30 1.55 -4.60
CA LYS A 242 -15.35 1.98 -3.21
C LYS A 242 -14.40 1.18 -2.32
N ASN A 243 -14.38 -0.15 -2.45
CA ASN A 243 -13.53 -1.00 -1.63
C ASN A 243 -12.05 -0.75 -1.93
N VAL A 244 -11.66 -0.62 -3.21
CA VAL A 244 -10.30 -0.24 -3.62
C VAL A 244 -9.93 1.12 -3.03
N SER A 245 -10.80 2.13 -3.17
CA SER A 245 -10.55 3.46 -2.61
C SER A 245 -10.40 3.44 -1.09
N LEU A 246 -11.20 2.65 -0.37
CA LEU A 246 -11.11 2.51 1.09
C LEU A 246 -9.80 1.86 1.52
N VAL A 247 -9.38 0.79 0.85
CA VAL A 247 -8.12 0.10 1.13
C VAL A 247 -6.93 1.03 0.93
N SER A 248 -6.85 1.71 -0.21
CA SER A 248 -5.74 2.63 -0.51
C SER A 248 -5.75 3.86 0.41
N SER A 249 -6.92 4.41 0.75
CA SER A 249 -7.01 5.53 1.68
C SER A 249 -6.53 5.15 3.08
N PHE A 250 -6.93 3.97 3.57
CA PHE A 250 -6.47 3.48 4.85
C PHE A 250 -4.96 3.21 4.85
N PHE A 251 -4.42 2.66 3.76
CA PHE A 251 -2.98 2.48 3.59
C PHE A 251 -2.21 3.80 3.71
N ILE A 252 -2.61 4.86 3.01
CA ILE A 252 -1.93 6.16 3.08
C ILE A 252 -2.07 6.81 4.46
N VAL A 253 -3.22 6.68 5.12
CA VAL A 253 -3.37 7.10 6.53
C VAL A 253 -2.32 6.41 7.40
N LEU A 254 -2.13 5.10 7.26
CA LEU A 254 -1.14 4.36 8.03
C LEU A 254 0.29 4.78 7.70
N ILE A 255 0.63 5.01 6.42
CA ILE A 255 1.92 5.58 6.01
C ILE A 255 2.17 6.88 6.77
N ILE A 256 1.24 7.83 6.75
CA ILE A 256 1.42 9.16 7.37
C ILE A 256 1.59 9.04 8.89
N MET A 257 0.92 8.08 9.54
CA MET A 257 1.06 7.89 10.99
C MET A 257 2.34 7.16 11.40
N ILE A 258 2.91 6.33 10.53
CA ILE A 258 4.08 5.48 10.85
C ILE A 258 5.38 6.10 10.34
N ASP A 259 5.37 6.62 9.13
CA ASP A 259 6.51 7.31 8.52
C ASP A 259 6.04 8.38 7.52
N PRO A 260 5.67 9.57 8.01
CA PRO A 260 5.19 10.64 7.13
C PRO A 260 6.28 11.17 6.18
N ARG A 261 7.57 10.86 6.39
CA ARG A 261 8.61 11.24 5.43
C ARG A 261 8.40 10.59 4.06
N LEU A 262 7.73 9.44 4.00
CA LEU A 262 7.46 8.74 2.74
C LEU A 262 6.49 9.49 1.81
N ILE A 263 5.82 10.54 2.28
CA ILE A 263 4.99 11.41 1.43
C ILE A 263 5.69 12.72 1.03
N SER A 264 6.96 12.89 1.40
CA SER A 264 7.75 14.06 1.03
C SER A 264 7.91 14.16 -0.49
N SER A 265 7.93 15.39 -0.99
CA SER A 265 8.23 15.68 -2.39
C SER A 265 9.69 15.31 -2.72
N SER A 266 9.96 14.96 -3.97
CA SER A 266 11.33 14.77 -4.48
C SER A 266 12.10 16.08 -4.64
N ASP A 267 11.43 17.24 -4.48
CA ASP A 267 12.02 18.56 -4.75
C ASP A 267 13.39 18.73 -4.06
N LEU A 268 13.54 18.30 -2.80
CA LEU A 268 14.82 18.35 -2.10
C LEU A 268 15.93 17.63 -2.89
N ILE A 269 15.66 16.40 -3.32
CA ILE A 269 16.61 15.60 -4.09
C ILE A 269 16.87 16.23 -5.46
N ASP A 270 15.83 16.75 -6.11
CA ASP A 270 15.96 17.43 -7.41
C ASP A 270 16.87 18.66 -7.34
N TYR A 271 16.78 19.48 -6.28
CA TYR A 271 17.70 20.59 -6.04
C TYR A 271 19.14 20.09 -5.82
N LEU A 272 19.32 19.06 -4.98
CA LEU A 272 20.63 18.50 -4.66
C LEU A 272 21.33 17.86 -5.88
N ASP A 273 20.59 17.15 -6.71
CA ASP A 273 21.09 16.52 -7.95
C ASP A 273 21.43 17.56 -9.01
N SER A 274 20.71 18.68 -9.02
CA SER A 274 20.99 19.83 -9.89
C SER A 274 22.13 20.72 -9.37
N GLY A 275 22.70 20.42 -8.20
CA GLY A 275 23.74 21.24 -7.55
C GLY A 275 23.26 22.62 -7.10
N GLN A 276 21.96 22.78 -6.87
CA GLN A 276 21.32 24.01 -6.42
C GLN A 276 21.10 23.99 -4.91
N GLU A 277 21.06 25.16 -4.28
CA GLU A 277 20.70 25.28 -2.86
C GLU A 277 19.19 25.07 -2.69
N PRO A 278 18.75 24.06 -1.93
CA PRO A 278 17.32 23.82 -1.72
C PRO A 278 16.67 24.94 -0.89
N PRO A 279 15.41 25.29 -1.15
CA PRO A 279 14.66 26.23 -0.32
C PRO A 279 14.56 25.76 1.14
N ASP A 280 14.54 26.71 2.08
CA ASP A 280 14.31 26.42 3.49
C ASP A 280 13.04 25.56 3.69
N ASN A 281 13.15 24.51 4.51
CA ASN A 281 12.06 23.60 4.90
C ASN A 281 11.48 22.73 3.77
N CYS A 282 12.08 22.70 2.57
CA CYS A 282 11.56 21.88 1.46
C CYS A 282 11.53 20.37 1.76
N GLN A 283 12.29 19.90 2.75
CA GLN A 283 12.23 18.53 3.26
C GLN A 283 10.87 18.14 3.88
N TYR A 284 10.03 19.13 4.24
CA TYR A 284 8.70 18.91 4.80
C TYR A 284 7.57 19.05 3.77
N TRP A 285 7.89 19.41 2.52
CA TRP A 285 6.89 19.56 1.47
C TRP A 285 6.28 18.22 1.11
N VAL A 286 4.96 18.19 0.98
CA VAL A 286 4.21 17.00 0.56
C VAL A 286 4.10 16.98 -0.96
N ALA A 287 4.34 15.81 -1.57
CA ALA A 287 4.19 15.65 -3.01
C ALA A 287 2.77 16.04 -3.48
N PRO A 288 2.60 16.84 -4.55
CA PRO A 288 1.30 17.38 -4.94
C PRO A 288 0.20 16.34 -5.16
N PHE A 289 0.52 15.20 -5.77
CA PHE A 289 -0.46 14.13 -6.01
C PHE A 289 -0.90 13.42 -4.71
N ILE A 290 -0.04 13.40 -3.67
CA ILE A 290 -0.41 12.91 -2.34
C ILE A 290 -1.38 13.88 -1.68
N GLN A 291 -1.09 15.18 -1.76
CA GLN A 291 -1.98 16.22 -1.24
C GLN A 291 -3.37 16.12 -1.89
N GLU A 292 -3.44 16.00 -3.21
CA GLU A 292 -4.70 15.79 -3.93
C GLU A 292 -5.42 14.51 -3.47
N PHE A 293 -4.69 13.42 -3.25
CA PHE A 293 -5.27 12.17 -2.76
C PHE A 293 -5.85 12.31 -1.34
N ILE A 294 -5.18 13.04 -0.46
CA ILE A 294 -5.69 13.38 0.88
C ILE A 294 -7.02 14.13 0.75
N ASP A 295 -7.05 15.17 -0.08
CA ASP A 295 -8.18 16.08 -0.26
C ASP A 295 -9.39 15.44 -0.94
N ILE A 296 -9.18 14.44 -1.81
CA ILE A 296 -10.26 13.84 -2.60
C ILE A 296 -10.70 12.47 -2.06
N LYS A 297 -9.76 11.66 -1.55
CA LYS A 297 -10.03 10.26 -1.19
C LYS A 297 -10.00 10.05 0.33
N ILE A 298 -9.00 10.56 1.05
CA ILE A 298 -8.88 10.31 2.50
C ILE A 298 -9.97 11.01 3.31
N VAL A 299 -10.34 12.25 2.98
CA VAL A 299 -11.44 12.97 3.66
C VAL A 299 -12.80 12.24 3.59
N LYS A 300 -12.96 11.29 2.65
CA LYS A 300 -14.16 10.45 2.55
C LYS A 300 -14.23 9.36 3.63
N LEU A 301 -13.12 9.08 4.32
CA LEU A 301 -13.12 8.20 5.50
C LEU A 301 -13.80 8.89 6.68
N HIS A 302 -13.40 10.14 6.95
CA HIS A 302 -14.00 11.00 7.96
C HIS A 302 -13.60 12.46 7.67
N PRO A 303 -14.51 13.46 7.78
CA PRO A 303 -14.23 14.85 7.38
C PRO A 303 -13.06 15.48 8.16
N GLU A 304 -12.87 15.10 9.42
CA GLU A 304 -11.83 15.66 10.29
C GLU A 304 -10.48 14.93 10.21
N ILE A 305 -10.41 13.80 9.48
CA ILE A 305 -9.20 12.98 9.47
C ILE A 305 -8.00 13.75 8.91
N LYS A 306 -8.23 14.62 7.93
CA LYS A 306 -7.19 15.46 7.34
C LYS A 306 -6.55 16.37 8.39
N GLN A 307 -7.37 17.07 9.18
CA GLN A 307 -6.87 17.93 10.24
C GLN A 307 -6.07 17.13 11.28
N TYR A 308 -6.52 15.92 11.61
CA TYR A 308 -5.77 15.04 12.50
C TYR A 308 -4.39 14.68 11.95
N LEU A 309 -4.29 14.37 10.64
CA LEU A 309 -3.01 14.07 10.00
C LEU A 309 -2.07 15.28 10.04
N ILE A 310 -2.59 16.49 9.85
CA ILE A 310 -1.84 17.75 10.02
C ILE A 310 -1.30 17.85 11.46
N ASP A 311 -2.17 17.65 12.46
CA ASP A 311 -1.84 17.90 13.86
C ASP A 311 -0.94 16.82 14.50
N LYS A 312 -0.93 15.60 13.96
CA LYS A 312 -0.38 14.41 14.63
C LYS A 312 0.70 13.66 13.86
N ASN A 313 1.02 14.06 12.62
CA ASN A 313 2.15 13.43 11.93
C ASN A 313 3.48 13.78 12.63
N ILE A 314 4.35 12.79 12.84
CA ILE A 314 5.52 12.88 13.73
C ILE A 314 6.70 13.70 13.20
N HIS A 315 6.72 13.99 11.90
CA HIS A 315 7.82 14.71 11.26
C HIS A 315 7.44 16.10 10.77
N GLY A 316 6.22 16.58 11.05
CA GLY A 316 5.79 17.93 10.71
C GLY A 316 5.63 18.18 9.21
N MET A 317 5.31 17.14 8.44
CA MET A 317 5.05 17.27 7.00
C MET A 317 3.91 18.26 6.75
N GLU A 318 4.10 19.14 5.77
CA GLU A 318 3.21 20.26 5.44
C GLU A 318 2.00 19.80 4.64
N ILE A 319 1.15 18.95 5.25
CA ILE A 319 -0.17 18.63 4.72
C ILE A 319 -1.01 19.92 4.79
N LYS A 320 -1.59 20.32 3.66
CA LYS A 320 -2.37 21.56 3.50
C LYS A 320 -3.85 21.27 3.52
#